data_AF-A0A6C2URH0-F1
#
_entry.id   AF-A0A6C2URH0-F1
#
_cell.length_a   1.000
_cell.length_b   1.000
_cell.length_c   1.000
_cell.angle_alpha   90.00
_cell.angle_beta   90.00
_cell.angle_gamma   90.00
#
_symmetry.space_group_name_H-M   'P 1'
#
loop_
_entity.id
_entity.type
_entity.pdbx_description
1 polymer ?
#
loop_
_entity_poly.entity_id
_entity_poly.type
_entity_poly.pdbx_seq_one_letter_code
_entity_poly.pdbx_strand_id
1 'polypeptide(L)'
;MRMGCLQKSVWITPRDIRPDYDDLDRAAAVDSVAFLLEARTVLGYGNQSLVQEAWNFDHINEVQRLYVAFISENLARLSSTKATPEELMQLLRMEHQAFAQAMSIDPLLPEELLPSDYIGQRAYALHQECLEHVAGQL
;
A
#
# COMPACT_ATOMS: atom_id res chain seq x y z
N MET A 1 -4.32 8.97 8.73
CA MET A 1 -4.10 9.83 7.54
C MET A 1 -3.30 9.05 6.50
N ARG A 2 -3.75 8.96 5.24
CA ARG A 2 -2.98 8.32 4.15
C ARG A 2 -2.35 9.41 3.27
N MET A 3 -1.03 9.35 3.08
CA MET A 3 -0.24 10.32 2.34
C MET A 3 0.85 9.59 1.55
N GLY A 4 1.15 10.05 0.34
CA GLY A 4 2.30 9.57 -0.43
C GLY A 4 3.52 10.45 -0.23
N CYS A 5 4.70 9.86 -0.06
CA CYS A 5 5.96 10.61 0.01
C CYS A 5 6.41 10.98 -1.41
N LEU A 6 6.24 12.26 -1.76
CA LEU A 6 6.65 12.80 -3.07
C LEU A 6 8.17 12.95 -3.13
N GLN A 7 8.78 13.43 -2.04
CA GLN A 7 10.22 13.58 -1.92
C GLN A 7 10.59 13.77 -0.45
N LYS A 8 11.53 13.00 0.11
CA LYS A 8 12.10 13.15 1.47
C LYS A 8 11.12 13.68 2.54
N SER A 9 11.01 15.00 2.68
CA SER A 9 10.20 15.72 3.68
C SER A 9 8.86 16.26 3.16
N VAL A 10 8.42 15.86 1.96
CA VAL A 10 7.21 16.33 1.29
C VAL A 10 6.26 15.15 1.14
N TRP A 11 5.15 15.24 1.85
CA TRP A 11 4.07 14.26 1.85
C TRP A 11 2.82 14.90 1.25
N ILE A 12 2.17 14.22 0.31
CA ILE A 12 1.01 14.74 -0.40
C ILE A 12 -0.22 13.86 -0.19
N THR A 13 -1.39 14.51 -0.16
CA THR A 13 -2.68 13.84 -0.10
C THR A 13 -3.72 14.71 -0.85
N PRO A 14 -4.66 14.12 -1.60
CA PRO A 14 -5.75 14.85 -2.25
C PRO A 14 -6.89 15.16 -1.27
N ARG A 15 -6.83 14.64 -0.03
CA ARG A 15 -7.86 14.81 0.99
C ARG A 15 -7.58 16.03 1.84
N ASP A 16 -8.63 16.74 2.22
CA ASP A 16 -8.51 17.82 3.20
C ASP A 16 -8.21 17.23 4.57
N ILE A 17 -6.99 17.48 5.05
CA ILE A 17 -6.49 17.01 6.35
C ILE A 17 -6.39 18.13 7.39
N ARG A 18 -6.95 19.31 7.13
CA ARG A 18 -6.90 20.44 8.09
C ARG A 18 -7.44 20.06 9.48
N PRO A 19 -8.56 19.33 9.63
CA PRO A 19 -9.05 18.92 10.94
C PRO A 19 -8.05 18.02 11.68
N ASP A 20 -7.56 16.99 10.99
CA ASP A 20 -6.62 16.02 11.54
C ASP A 20 -5.26 16.68 11.91
N TYR A 21 -4.81 17.64 11.09
CA TYR A 21 -3.56 18.38 11.32
C TYR A 21 -3.68 19.33 12.53
N ASP A 22 -4.82 20.00 12.68
CA ASP A 22 -5.13 20.88 13.81
C ASP A 22 -5.17 20.10 15.14
N ASP A 23 -5.71 18.87 15.12
CA ASP A 23 -5.63 17.95 16.27
C ASP A 23 -4.19 17.56 16.60
N LEU A 24 -3.39 17.24 15.58
CA LEU A 24 -1.97 16.88 15.72
C LEU A 24 -1.14 18.04 16.28
N ASP A 25 -1.38 19.25 15.78
CA ASP A 25 -0.68 20.44 16.22
C ASP A 25 -0.96 20.75 17.69
N ARG A 26 -2.23 20.69 18.11
CA ARG A 26 -2.60 20.81 19.53
C ARG A 26 -1.96 19.76 20.42
N ALA A 27 -1.82 18.53 19.93
CA ALA A 27 -1.31 17.42 20.72
C ALA A 27 0.23 17.40 20.80
N ALA A 28 0.92 17.87 19.77
CA ALA A 28 2.35 17.63 19.60
C ALA A 28 3.16 18.82 19.07
N ALA A 29 2.57 20.02 18.94
CA ALA A 29 3.23 21.24 18.42
C ALA A 29 3.95 21.01 17.09
N VAL A 30 3.21 20.40 16.15
CA VAL A 30 3.75 19.93 14.87
C VAL A 30 4.08 21.11 13.95
N ASP A 31 3.47 22.27 14.15
CA ASP A 31 3.79 23.54 13.48
C ASP A 31 5.26 23.95 13.59
N SER A 32 5.98 23.48 14.61
CA SER A 32 7.41 23.73 14.81
C SER A 32 8.31 22.94 13.87
N VAL A 33 7.80 21.86 13.27
CA VAL A 33 8.60 20.90 12.47
C VAL A 33 7.98 20.58 11.10
N ALA A 34 6.74 20.96 10.84
CA ALA A 34 6.05 20.74 9.58
C ALA A 34 5.16 21.93 9.20
N PHE A 35 4.92 22.06 7.90
CA PHE A 35 4.01 23.04 7.33
C PHE A 35 2.89 22.32 6.58
N LEU A 36 1.65 22.71 6.83
CA LEU A 36 0.51 22.29 6.02
C LEU A 36 0.30 23.30 4.89
N LEU A 37 0.38 22.82 3.65
CA LEU A 37 0.20 23.64 2.45
C LEU A 37 -0.94 23.08 1.60
N GLU A 38 -1.76 23.96 1.05
CA GLU A 38 -2.72 23.62 -0.01
C GLU A 38 -2.12 23.96 -1.37
N ALA A 39 -2.11 23.01 -2.29
CA ALA A 39 -1.55 23.19 -3.62
C ALA A 39 -2.50 22.61 -4.69
N ARG A 40 -2.44 23.21 -5.88
CA ARG A 40 -3.06 22.69 -7.10
C ARG A 40 -2.05 22.72 -8.22
N THR A 41 -2.15 21.78 -9.15
CA THR A 41 -1.36 21.85 -10.38
C THR A 41 -1.76 23.08 -11.18
N VAL A 42 -0.78 23.67 -11.87
CA VAL A 42 -0.98 24.83 -12.76
C VAL A 42 -0.65 24.40 -14.19
N LEU A 43 -1.27 25.01 -15.20
CA LEU A 43 -0.98 24.80 -16.64
C LEU A 43 -1.26 23.39 -17.19
N GLY A 44 -2.34 22.72 -16.74
CA GLY A 44 -2.85 21.51 -17.41
C GLY A 44 -2.15 20.20 -17.05
N TYR A 45 -1.18 20.23 -16.12
CA TYR A 45 -0.69 19.01 -15.48
C TYR A 45 -1.81 18.42 -14.63
N GLY A 46 -2.35 17.26 -15.00
CA GLY A 46 -3.36 16.57 -14.19
C GLY A 46 -2.70 15.89 -12.98
N ASN A 47 -3.51 15.56 -11.97
CA ASN A 47 -3.05 14.77 -10.82
C ASN A 47 -2.37 13.47 -11.25
N GLN A 48 -2.84 12.85 -12.33
CA GLN A 48 -2.26 11.62 -12.89
C GLN A 48 -0.85 11.82 -13.45
N SER A 49 -0.56 12.98 -14.07
CA SER A 49 0.80 13.28 -14.55
C SER A 49 1.78 13.39 -13.38
N LEU A 50 1.38 14.05 -12.29
CA LEU A 50 2.21 14.13 -11.07
C LEU A 50 2.48 12.75 -10.49
N VAL A 51 1.47 11.89 -10.41
CA VAL A 51 1.59 10.52 -9.89
C VAL A 51 2.56 9.69 -10.72
N GLN A 52 2.44 9.74 -12.05
CA GLN A 52 3.30 9.00 -12.98
C GLN A 52 4.76 9.48 -12.95
N GLU A 53 5.00 10.78 -12.76
CA GLU A 53 6.35 11.34 -12.67
C GLU A 53 7.00 11.09 -11.30
N ALA A 54 6.19 11.07 -10.22
CA ALA A 54 6.67 10.94 -8.85
C ALA A 54 7.04 9.50 -8.49
N TRP A 55 6.33 8.50 -9.02
CA TRP A 55 6.54 7.09 -8.68
C TRP A 55 6.56 6.21 -9.92
N ASN A 56 7.51 5.27 -9.94
CA ASN A 56 7.60 4.27 -11.00
C ASN A 56 6.58 3.14 -10.75
N PHE A 57 5.33 3.37 -11.16
CA PHE A 57 4.26 2.38 -11.00
C PHE A 57 4.47 1.11 -11.82
N ASP A 58 5.23 1.16 -12.92
CA ASP A 58 5.59 -0.05 -13.67
C ASP A 58 6.43 -1.00 -12.80
N HIS A 59 7.43 -0.45 -12.10
CA HIS A 59 8.28 -1.21 -11.17
C HIS A 59 7.49 -1.67 -9.93
N ILE A 60 6.66 -0.81 -9.34
CA ILE A 60 5.79 -1.19 -8.22
C ILE A 60 4.89 -2.37 -8.61
N ASN A 61 4.21 -2.26 -9.76
CA ASN A 61 3.36 -3.32 -10.29
C ASN A 61 4.14 -4.60 -10.59
N GLU A 62 5.40 -4.52 -11.04
CA GLU A 62 6.26 -5.70 -11.25
C GLU A 62 6.51 -6.45 -9.95
N VAL A 63 6.95 -5.76 -8.89
CA VAL A 63 7.21 -6.38 -7.59
C VAL A 63 5.91 -6.97 -7.00
N GLN A 64 4.80 -6.25 -7.13
CA GLN A 64 3.50 -6.71 -6.66
C GLN A 64 2.99 -7.94 -7.42
N ARG A 65 3.25 -8.03 -8.74
CA ARG A 65 2.91 -9.23 -9.54
C ARG A 65 3.64 -10.46 -9.05
N LEU A 66 4.90 -10.34 -8.65
CA LEU A 66 5.67 -11.46 -8.09
C LEU A 66 5.03 -11.97 -6.80
N TYR A 67 4.61 -11.06 -5.91
CA TYR A 67 3.87 -11.43 -4.71
C TYR A 67 2.51 -12.07 -5.04
N VAL A 68 1.73 -11.47 -5.93
CA VAL A 68 0.43 -12.01 -6.35
C VAL A 68 0.56 -13.43 -6.91
N ALA A 69 1.57 -13.68 -7.75
CA ALA A 69 1.85 -15.02 -8.28
C ALA A 69 2.20 -16.00 -7.17
N PHE A 70 3.14 -15.63 -6.28
CA PHE A 70 3.55 -16.42 -5.13
C PHE A 70 2.35 -16.82 -4.25
N ILE A 71 1.52 -15.86 -3.83
CA ILE A 71 0.45 -16.14 -2.89
C ILE A 71 -0.71 -16.90 -3.55
N SER A 72 -1.02 -16.61 -4.82
CA SER A 72 -2.06 -17.33 -5.57
C SER A 72 -1.71 -18.82 -5.72
N GLU A 73 -0.44 -19.14 -5.99
CA GLU A 73 0.02 -20.53 -6.06
C GLU A 73 -0.12 -21.24 -4.71
N ASN A 74 0.26 -20.58 -3.62
CA ASN A 74 0.16 -21.17 -2.28
C ASN A 74 -1.30 -21.36 -1.82
N LEU A 75 -2.18 -20.40 -2.07
CA LEU A 75 -3.62 -20.53 -1.78
C LEU A 75 -4.27 -21.67 -2.56
N ALA A 76 -3.90 -21.85 -3.83
CA ALA A 76 -4.38 -22.97 -4.64
C ALA A 76 -3.94 -24.33 -4.05
N ARG A 77 -2.68 -24.42 -3.57
CA ARG A 77 -2.15 -25.62 -2.92
C ARG A 77 -2.81 -25.91 -1.57
N LEU A 78 -3.13 -24.89 -0.78
CA LEU A 78 -3.88 -25.04 0.46
C LEU A 78 -5.31 -25.55 0.20
N SER A 79 -5.93 -25.11 -0.88
CA SER A 79 -7.29 -25.54 -1.24
C SER A 79 -7.33 -27.00 -1.73
N SER A 80 -6.25 -27.52 -2.31
CA SER A 80 -6.19 -28.90 -2.81
C SER A 80 -5.76 -29.94 -1.79
N THR A 81 -5.15 -29.53 -0.69
CA THR A 81 -4.44 -30.43 0.23
C THR A 81 -4.57 -29.95 1.66
N LYS A 82 -4.88 -30.86 2.59
CA LYS A 82 -4.95 -30.52 4.02
C LYS A 82 -3.54 -30.25 4.54
N ALA A 83 -3.25 -28.98 4.82
CA ALA A 83 -1.97 -28.56 5.37
C ALA A 83 -1.88 -28.89 6.87
N THR A 84 -0.67 -29.17 7.33
CA THR A 84 -0.36 -29.30 8.76
C THR A 84 -0.26 -27.91 9.41
N PRO A 85 -0.46 -27.80 10.75
CA PRO A 85 -0.29 -26.53 11.45
C PRO A 85 1.11 -25.90 11.25
N GLU A 86 2.16 -26.73 11.12
CA GLU A 86 3.51 -26.24 10.90
C GLU A 86 3.70 -25.63 9.51
N GLU A 87 3.12 -26.25 8.48
CA GLU A 87 3.11 -25.71 7.10
C GLU A 87 2.32 -24.40 7.01
N LEU A 88 1.17 -24.31 7.71
CA LEU A 88 0.39 -23.07 7.78
C LEU A 88 1.18 -21.94 8.44
N MET A 89 1.86 -22.23 9.55
CA MET A 89 2.71 -21.26 10.26
C MET A 89 3.94 -20.83 9.45
N GLN A 90 4.48 -21.72 8.62
CA GLN A 90 5.57 -21.40 7.71
C GLN A 90 5.08 -20.52 6.56
N LEU A 91 3.95 -20.86 5.95
CA LEU A 91 3.34 -20.05 4.88
C LEU A 91 3.06 -18.63 5.38
N LEU A 92 2.43 -18.48 6.54
CA LEU A 92 2.12 -17.17 7.10
C LEU A 92 3.36 -16.28 7.26
N ARG A 93 4.48 -16.86 7.69
CA ARG A 93 5.77 -16.14 7.80
C ARG A 93 6.30 -15.70 6.43
N MET A 94 6.28 -16.60 5.45
CA MET A 94 6.74 -16.30 4.09
C MET A 94 5.86 -15.27 3.40
N GLU A 95 4.54 -15.42 3.53
CA GLU A 95 3.53 -14.51 3.02
C GLU A 95 3.73 -13.10 3.58
N HIS A 96 3.82 -12.96 4.90
CA HIS A 96 3.98 -11.65 5.53
C HIS A 96 5.27 -10.95 5.09
N GLN A 97 6.37 -11.69 4.97
CA GLN A 97 7.63 -11.15 4.47
C GLN A 97 7.52 -10.71 3.00
N ALA A 98 6.91 -11.53 2.15
CA ALA A 98 6.74 -11.23 0.73
C ALA A 98 5.79 -10.04 0.52
N PHE A 99 4.71 -9.94 1.30
CA PHE A 99 3.78 -8.82 1.25
C PHE A 99 4.46 -7.51 1.68
N ALA A 100 5.22 -7.54 2.79
CA ALA A 100 5.97 -6.37 3.25
C ALA A 100 6.98 -5.88 2.20
N GLN A 101 7.65 -6.80 1.50
CA GLN A 101 8.55 -6.47 0.40
C GLN A 101 7.80 -5.91 -0.82
N ALA A 102 6.63 -6.46 -1.15
CA ALA A 102 5.82 -5.97 -2.26
C ALA A 102 5.27 -4.55 -2.04
N MET A 103 5.05 -4.18 -0.78
CA MET A 103 4.54 -2.87 -0.38
C MET A 103 5.64 -1.88 0.01
N SER A 104 6.92 -2.28 0.08
CA SER A 104 7.98 -1.44 0.64
C SER A 104 8.28 -0.18 -0.18
N ILE A 105 7.99 -0.22 -1.48
CA ILE A 105 8.20 0.89 -2.42
C ILE A 105 6.89 1.54 -2.86
N ASP A 106 5.75 1.05 -2.36
CA ASP A 106 4.44 1.57 -2.73
C ASP A 106 4.13 2.86 -1.96
N PRO A 107 3.75 3.95 -2.64
CA PRO A 107 3.36 5.20 -1.98
C PRO A 107 2.02 5.15 -1.23
N LEU A 108 1.28 4.05 -1.32
CA LEU A 108 -0.02 3.80 -0.71
C LEU A 108 -1.00 4.97 -0.95
N LEU A 109 -1.01 5.45 -2.19
CA LEU A 109 -1.83 6.59 -2.58
C LEU A 109 -3.32 6.29 -2.37
N PRO A 110 -4.12 7.33 -2.12
CA PRO A 110 -5.58 7.23 -2.16
C PRO A 110 -6.06 6.78 -3.54
N GLU A 111 -7.21 6.09 -3.56
CA GLU A 111 -7.79 5.45 -4.74
C GLU A 111 -7.97 6.40 -5.91
N GLU A 112 -8.30 7.66 -5.62
CA GLU A 112 -8.55 8.70 -6.60
C GLU A 112 -7.28 9.11 -7.38
N LEU A 113 -6.10 8.71 -6.88
CA LEU A 113 -4.79 8.97 -7.49
C LEU A 113 -4.13 7.72 -8.05
N LEU A 114 -4.69 6.52 -7.82
CA LEU A 114 -4.08 5.28 -8.30
C LEU A 114 -4.18 5.19 -9.83
N PRO A 115 -3.15 4.66 -10.51
CA PRO A 115 -3.27 4.25 -11.90
C PRO A 115 -4.34 3.17 -12.07
N SER A 116 -4.99 3.14 -13.23
CA SER A 116 -6.06 2.17 -13.53
C SER A 116 -5.59 0.71 -13.53
N ASP A 117 -4.30 0.47 -13.73
CA ASP A 117 -3.68 -0.85 -13.77
C ASP A 117 -2.95 -1.21 -12.47
N TYR A 118 -3.17 -0.45 -11.40
CA TYR A 118 -2.52 -0.66 -10.11
C TYR A 118 -2.87 -2.02 -9.48
N ILE A 119 -1.85 -2.82 -9.17
CA ILE A 119 -2.00 -4.21 -8.73
C ILE A 119 -2.04 -4.35 -7.20
N GLY A 120 -1.63 -3.32 -6.46
CA GLY A 120 -1.53 -3.39 -5.00
C GLY A 120 -2.87 -3.67 -4.31
N GLN A 121 -4.01 -3.27 -4.89
CA GLN A 121 -5.33 -3.65 -4.36
C GLN A 121 -5.56 -5.17 -4.43
N ARG A 122 -5.16 -5.82 -5.54
CA ARG A 122 -5.26 -7.27 -5.67
C ARG A 122 -4.29 -7.98 -4.72
N ALA A 123 -3.08 -7.46 -4.57
CA ALA A 123 -2.12 -7.97 -3.60
C ALA A 123 -2.68 -7.91 -2.17
N TYR A 124 -3.26 -6.77 -1.77
CA TYR A 124 -3.88 -6.62 -0.45
C TYR A 124 -5.07 -7.57 -0.24
N ALA A 125 -5.91 -7.76 -1.25
CA ALA A 125 -7.02 -8.71 -1.16
C ALA A 125 -6.54 -10.15 -0.92
N LEU A 126 -5.48 -10.58 -1.63
CA LEU A 126 -4.90 -11.91 -1.46
C LEU A 126 -4.19 -12.08 -0.11
N HIS A 127 -3.57 -11.02 0.40
CA HIS A 127 -3.03 -10.99 1.76
C HIS A 127 -4.13 -11.29 2.78
N GLN A 128 -5.26 -10.58 2.69
CA GLN A 128 -6.41 -10.81 3.58
C GLN A 128 -6.99 -12.22 3.42
N GLU A 129 -7.14 -12.70 2.20
CA GLU A 129 -7.63 -14.05 1.91
C GLU A 129 -6.73 -15.12 2.55
N CYS A 130 -5.40 -14.96 2.49
CA CYS A 130 -4.47 -15.88 3.15
C CYS A 130 -4.62 -15.87 4.67
N LEU A 131 -4.74 -14.69 5.28
CA LEU A 131 -4.93 -14.58 6.73
C LEU A 131 -6.22 -15.26 7.18
N GLU A 132 -7.32 -15.03 6.48
CA GLU A 132 -8.61 -15.64 6.75
C GLU A 132 -8.58 -17.16 6.58
N HIS A 133 -7.94 -17.65 5.51
CA HIS A 133 -7.84 -19.07 5.23
C HIS A 133 -7.00 -19.81 6.28
N VAL A 134 -5.87 -19.25 6.71
CA VAL A 134 -5.03 -19.82 7.77
C VAL A 134 -5.77 -19.78 9.11
N ALA A 135 -6.43 -18.67 9.45
CA ALA A 135 -7.19 -18.53 10.68
C ALA A 135 -8.35 -19.54 10.79
N GLY A 136 -8.98 -19.91 9.66
CA GLY A 136 -10.04 -20.92 9.62
C GLY A 136 -9.56 -22.36 9.75
N GLN A 137 -8.25 -22.63 9.68
CA GLN A 137 -7.66 -23.98 9.76
C GLN A 137 -6.86 -24.25 11.04
N LEU A 138 -6.62 -23.22 11.86
CA LEU A 138 -6.01 -23.32 13.19
C LEU A 138 -7.06 -23.65 14.25
#